data_AF-A0A6P5XCV4-F1
#
_entry.id   AF-A0A6P5XCV4-F1
#
_cell.length_a   1.000
_cell.length_b   1.000
_cell.length_c   1.000
_cell.angle_alpha   90.00
_cell.angle_beta   90.00
_cell.angle_gamma   90.00
#
_symmetry.space_group_name_H-M   'P 1'
#
loop_
_entity.id
_entity.type
_entity.pdbx_description
1 polymer ?
#
loop_
_entity_poly.entity_id
_entity_poly.type
_entity_poly.pdbx_seq_one_letter_code
_entity_poly.pdbx_strand_id
1 'polypeptide(L)'
;MSYRLVSCLTISKDSVSAQAFYISPLELEFPLLLLLPLFAELIVQQHLMRYKRTYRYDAVFALGFVTVYDQLMEGFPSDEDRDTIFQAYIKALKEDPEQYRTDALKLEEWACSQTSSSLVEFPSRDGEVEAILKDIAERAGGKGSFSYSRFFAVGLFRLLELANATEPTVLEKLCAALNINKRSVDRNLDVYRNLLSKLVQAKELLKEYVDREKKKREERSETQKANEVVKNCLGEYQYVIQ
;
A
#
# COMPACT_ATOMS: atom_id res chain seq x y z
N MET A 1 -1.52 8.36 -25.18
CA MET A 1 -1.10 6.98 -25.51
C MET A 1 -1.73 6.12 -24.43
N SER A 2 -2.82 5.42 -24.73
CA SER A 2 -3.64 4.71 -23.74
C SER A 2 -2.91 3.42 -23.33
N TYR A 3 -2.51 3.34 -22.05
CA TYR A 3 -1.63 2.30 -21.55
C TYR A 3 -2.36 0.95 -21.44
N ARG A 4 -1.88 -0.06 -22.17
CA ARG A 4 -2.32 -1.47 -22.11
C ARG A 4 -1.77 -2.19 -20.88
N LEU A 5 -1.76 -1.56 -19.71
CA LEU A 5 -0.99 -2.01 -18.55
C LEU A 5 -1.67 -3.11 -17.70
N VAL A 6 -2.88 -3.55 -18.03
CA VAL A 6 -3.60 -4.53 -17.19
C VAL A 6 -4.13 -5.70 -18.02
N SER A 7 -3.22 -6.60 -18.40
CA SER A 7 -3.59 -7.95 -18.83
C SER A 7 -3.89 -8.81 -17.61
N CYS A 8 -5.17 -8.88 -17.26
CA CYS A 8 -5.85 -9.99 -16.57
C CYS A 8 -5.11 -10.66 -15.39
N LEU A 9 -5.20 -10.06 -14.19
CA LEU A 9 -4.93 -10.76 -12.93
C LEU A 9 -6.08 -11.76 -12.64
N THR A 10 -5.97 -12.99 -13.12
CA THR A 10 -6.89 -14.07 -12.70
C THR A 10 -6.29 -14.88 -11.57
N ILE A 11 -6.85 -14.71 -10.37
CA ILE A 11 -6.55 -15.53 -9.20
C ILE A 11 -7.66 -16.59 -9.06
N SER A 12 -7.28 -17.87 -9.04
CA SER A 12 -8.20 -18.99 -8.82
C SER A 12 -8.23 -19.41 -7.35
N LYS A 13 -9.25 -20.17 -6.92
CA LYS A 13 -9.30 -20.73 -5.54
C LYS A 13 -8.21 -21.78 -5.28
N ASP A 14 -7.74 -22.44 -6.34
CA ASP A 14 -6.94 -23.67 -6.24
C ASP A 14 -5.45 -23.44 -6.60
N SER A 15 -5.08 -22.23 -7.04
CA SER A 15 -3.70 -21.89 -7.38
C SER A 15 -3.39 -20.41 -7.14
N VAL A 16 -2.29 -20.17 -6.42
CA VAL A 16 -1.50 -18.94 -6.57
C VAL A 16 -0.63 -19.13 -7.80
N SER A 17 -1.23 -19.22 -8.99
CA SER A 17 -0.40 -19.09 -10.19
C SER A 17 0.07 -17.64 -10.23
N ALA A 18 1.35 -17.41 -9.90
CA ALA A 18 2.05 -16.15 -10.14
C ALA A 18 2.11 -15.76 -11.64
N GLN A 19 1.26 -16.35 -12.48
CA GLN A 19 0.89 -15.84 -13.81
C GLN A 19 0.03 -14.57 -13.72
N ALA A 20 -0.53 -14.24 -12.56
CA ALA A 20 -1.41 -13.09 -12.40
C ALA A 20 -0.66 -11.74 -12.52
N PHE A 21 0.63 -11.67 -12.20
CA PHE A 21 1.47 -10.47 -12.40
C PHE A 21 2.43 -10.65 -13.58
N TYR A 22 1.97 -11.22 -14.69
CA TYR A 22 2.75 -11.20 -15.94
C TYR A 22 2.52 -9.87 -16.65
N ILE A 23 2.99 -8.78 -16.05
CA ILE A 23 3.24 -7.59 -16.84
C ILE A 23 4.54 -7.89 -17.60
N SER A 24 4.48 -7.89 -18.93
CA SER A 24 5.66 -8.09 -19.76
C SER A 24 6.78 -7.18 -19.26
N PRO A 25 7.96 -7.70 -18.88
CA PRO A 25 9.08 -6.88 -18.39
C PRO A 25 9.51 -5.80 -19.39
N LEU A 26 9.13 -5.95 -20.67
CA LEU A 26 9.38 -5.00 -21.74
C LEU A 26 8.42 -3.79 -21.76
N GLU A 27 7.30 -3.83 -21.03
CA GLU A 27 6.30 -2.75 -21.00
C GLU A 27 6.22 -2.04 -19.63
N LEU A 28 6.97 -2.51 -18.64
CA LEU A 28 6.98 -1.95 -17.29
C LEU A 28 7.94 -0.77 -17.23
N GLU A 29 7.47 0.41 -16.84
CA GLU A 29 8.38 1.49 -16.49
C GLU A 29 9.27 1.03 -15.31
N PHE A 30 10.59 1.28 -15.40
CA PHE A 30 11.61 0.85 -14.43
C PHE A 30 11.21 1.04 -12.94
N PRO A 31 10.44 2.09 -12.55
CA PRO A 31 9.88 2.23 -11.20
C PRO A 31 9.09 1.02 -10.67
N LEU A 32 8.23 0.44 -11.51
CA LEU A 32 7.40 -0.70 -11.15
C LEU A 32 8.23 -2.00 -11.00
N LEU A 33 9.35 -2.10 -11.74
CA LEU A 33 10.22 -3.28 -11.71
C LEU A 33 10.89 -3.45 -10.34
N LEU A 34 11.22 -2.34 -9.67
CA LEU A 34 11.82 -2.34 -8.33
C LEU A 34 10.82 -2.75 -7.24
N LEU A 35 9.53 -2.46 -7.42
CA LEU A 35 8.48 -2.77 -6.45
C LEU A 35 7.84 -4.15 -6.68
N LEU A 36 8.03 -4.74 -7.86
CA LEU A 36 7.41 -6.01 -8.26
C LEU A 36 7.62 -7.18 -7.28
N PRO A 37 8.82 -7.42 -6.71
CA PRO A 37 9.01 -8.51 -5.75
C PRO A 37 8.18 -8.33 -4.47
N LEU A 38 8.00 -7.08 -4.03
CA LEU A 38 7.21 -6.75 -2.85
C LEU A 38 5.72 -6.93 -3.13
N PHE A 39 5.25 -6.52 -4.31
CA PHE A 39 3.88 -6.79 -4.76
C PHE A 39 3.58 -8.29 -4.86
N ALA A 40 4.53 -9.06 -5.39
CA ALA A 40 4.41 -10.52 -5.45
C ALA A 40 4.32 -11.15 -4.05
N GLU A 41 5.12 -10.68 -3.08
CA GLU A 41 5.02 -11.15 -1.70
C GLU A 41 3.66 -10.78 -1.08
N LEU A 42 3.21 -9.53 -1.23
CA LEU A 42 1.94 -9.04 -0.67
C LEU A 42 0.74 -9.81 -1.25
N ILE A 43 0.68 -10.00 -2.57
CA ILE A 43 -0.44 -10.68 -3.21
C ILE A 43 -0.51 -12.15 -2.83
N VAL A 44 0.63 -12.83 -2.67
CA VAL A 44 0.69 -14.22 -2.19
C VAL A 44 0.17 -14.29 -0.76
N GLN A 45 0.65 -13.41 0.14
CA GLN A 45 0.21 -13.39 1.54
C GLN A 45 -1.29 -13.12 1.66
N GLN A 46 -1.81 -12.14 0.92
CA GLN A 46 -3.22 -11.80 0.96
C GLN A 46 -4.08 -12.87 0.32
N HIS A 47 -3.64 -13.49 -0.77
CA HIS A 47 -4.34 -14.64 -1.36
C HIS A 47 -4.50 -15.77 -0.33
N LEU A 48 -3.38 -16.20 0.28
CA LEU A 48 -3.38 -17.29 1.25
C LEU A 48 -4.30 -17.00 2.44
N MET A 49 -4.48 -15.72 2.77
CA MET A 49 -5.38 -15.25 3.81
C MET A 49 -6.84 -15.25 3.34
N ARG A 50 -7.11 -14.66 2.16
CA ARG A 50 -8.42 -14.49 1.52
C ARG A 50 -9.18 -15.80 1.32
N TYR A 51 -8.46 -16.88 1.03
CA TYR A 51 -9.03 -18.19 0.75
C TYR A 51 -8.98 -19.16 1.94
N LYS A 52 -8.59 -18.69 3.15
CA LYS A 52 -8.81 -19.46 4.38
C LYS A 52 -10.31 -19.68 4.57
N ARG A 53 -10.70 -20.88 5.01
CA ARG A 53 -12.09 -21.20 5.38
C ARG A 53 -12.67 -20.22 6.41
N THR A 54 -11.79 -19.64 7.21
CA THR A 54 -12.05 -18.80 8.36
C THR A 54 -12.05 -17.31 7.97
N TYR A 55 -11.74 -16.99 6.71
CA TYR A 55 -11.65 -15.61 6.24
C TYR A 55 -13.00 -14.92 6.33
N ARG A 56 -12.98 -13.71 6.90
CA ARG A 56 -14.08 -12.78 6.87
C ARG A 56 -13.45 -11.39 6.84
N TYR A 57 -13.84 -10.59 5.85
CA TYR A 57 -13.41 -9.21 5.71
C TYR A 57 -13.62 -8.42 7.01
N ASP A 58 -12.70 -7.50 7.27
CA ASP A 58 -12.67 -6.65 8.44
C ASP A 58 -12.05 -5.29 8.10
N ALA A 59 -12.68 -4.20 8.53
CA ALA A 59 -12.23 -2.86 8.19
C ALA A 59 -10.83 -2.53 8.75
N VAL A 60 -10.45 -3.12 9.89
CA VAL A 60 -9.10 -2.98 10.47
C VAL A 60 -8.04 -3.63 9.57
N PHE A 61 -8.36 -4.78 8.96
CA PHE A 61 -7.51 -5.37 7.92
C PHE A 61 -7.38 -4.43 6.72
N ALA A 62 -8.50 -3.89 6.23
CA ALA A 62 -8.51 -3.01 5.07
C ALA A 62 -7.65 -1.76 5.33
N LEU A 63 -7.80 -1.12 6.50
CA LEU A 63 -6.95 -0.02 6.95
C LEU A 63 -5.47 -0.41 6.88
N GLY A 64 -5.12 -1.56 7.45
CA GLY A 64 -3.73 -2.02 7.44
C GLY A 64 -3.21 -2.29 6.03
N PHE A 65 -4.01 -2.91 5.16
CA PHE A 65 -3.62 -3.13 3.76
C PHE A 65 -3.42 -1.81 3.01
N VAL A 66 -4.39 -0.90 3.07
CA VAL A 66 -4.33 0.43 2.43
C VAL A 66 -3.10 1.19 2.92
N THR A 67 -2.81 1.15 4.22
CA THR A 67 -1.60 1.77 4.80
C THR A 67 -0.33 1.22 4.16
N VAL A 68 -0.19 -0.11 4.08
CA VAL A 68 1.00 -0.74 3.46
C VAL A 68 1.09 -0.41 1.98
N TYR A 69 -0.04 -0.44 1.26
CA TYR A 69 -0.08 -0.15 -0.16
C TYR A 69 0.33 1.29 -0.46
N ASP A 70 -0.25 2.26 0.23
CA ASP A 70 0.03 3.67 0.01
C ASP A 70 1.47 4.00 0.39
N GLN A 71 1.99 3.41 1.46
CA GLN A 71 3.41 3.52 1.79
C GLN A 71 4.30 2.85 0.74
N LEU A 72 3.94 1.69 0.19
CA LEU A 72 4.71 1.04 -0.87
C LEU A 72 4.72 1.88 -2.15
N MET A 73 3.62 2.55 -2.44
CA MET A 73 3.45 3.33 -3.66
C MET A 73 3.80 4.81 -3.51
N GLU A 74 4.20 5.26 -2.33
CA GLU A 74 4.67 6.62 -2.10
C GLU A 74 5.91 6.92 -2.97
N GLY A 75 5.89 8.04 -3.68
CA GLY A 75 6.94 8.42 -4.63
C GLY A 75 6.77 7.79 -6.02
N PHE A 76 5.72 6.99 -6.25
CA PHE A 76 5.38 6.53 -7.59
C PHE A 76 5.00 7.73 -8.49
N PRO A 77 5.48 7.82 -9.74
CA PRO A 77 5.35 9.05 -10.54
C PRO A 77 3.93 9.46 -10.96
N SER A 78 2.98 8.51 -10.99
CA SER A 78 1.64 8.70 -11.55
C SER A 78 0.57 8.26 -10.54
N ASP A 79 -0.20 9.22 -10.02
CA ASP A 79 -1.29 8.93 -9.08
C ASP A 79 -2.42 8.11 -9.72
N GLU A 80 -2.70 8.33 -11.01
CA GLU A 80 -3.70 7.57 -11.78
C GLU A 80 -3.32 6.09 -11.92
N ASP A 81 -2.05 5.81 -12.23
CA ASP A 81 -1.56 4.44 -12.29
C ASP A 81 -1.54 3.80 -10.90
N ARG A 82 -1.23 4.58 -9.86
CA ARG A 82 -1.27 4.13 -8.47
C ARG A 82 -2.65 3.65 -8.06
N ASP A 83 -3.70 4.38 -8.45
CA ASP A 83 -5.08 3.96 -8.22
C ASP A 83 -5.47 2.77 -9.09
N THR A 84 -5.09 2.80 -10.37
CA THR A 84 -5.36 1.70 -11.31
C THR A 84 -4.78 0.38 -10.82
N ILE A 85 -3.55 0.39 -10.31
CA ILE A 85 -2.88 -0.79 -9.73
C ILE A 85 -3.59 -1.24 -8.46
N PHE A 86 -4.05 -0.32 -7.60
CA PHE A 86 -4.77 -0.64 -6.38
C PHE A 86 -6.07 -1.37 -6.71
N GLN A 87 -6.85 -0.80 -7.65
CA GLN A 87 -8.09 -1.40 -8.12
C GLN A 87 -7.85 -2.78 -8.72
N ALA A 88 -6.84 -2.91 -9.59
CA ALA A 88 -6.51 -4.18 -10.23
C ALA A 88 -6.10 -5.25 -9.19
N TYR A 89 -5.29 -4.88 -8.21
CA TYR A 89 -4.84 -5.76 -7.13
C TYR A 89 -6.01 -6.29 -6.29
N ILE A 90 -6.91 -5.41 -5.83
CA ILE A 90 -8.05 -5.82 -4.99
C ILE A 90 -9.06 -6.64 -5.81
N LYS A 91 -9.36 -6.22 -7.05
CA LYS A 91 -10.26 -6.95 -7.94
C LYS A 91 -9.72 -8.35 -8.28
N ALA A 92 -8.40 -8.51 -8.40
CA ALA A 92 -7.77 -9.82 -8.61
C ALA A 92 -8.14 -10.81 -7.49
N LEU A 93 -8.25 -10.34 -6.25
CA LEU A 93 -8.63 -11.14 -5.08
C LEU A 93 -10.15 -11.33 -4.94
N LYS A 94 -10.94 -10.84 -5.90
CA LYS A 94 -12.40 -10.85 -5.92
C LYS A 94 -12.98 -10.10 -4.71
N GLU A 95 -12.43 -8.93 -4.45
CA GLU A 95 -12.87 -8.00 -3.42
C GLU A 95 -13.16 -6.62 -4.00
N ASP A 96 -13.73 -5.74 -3.19
CA ASP A 96 -14.17 -4.41 -3.61
C ASP A 96 -13.14 -3.33 -3.19
N PRO A 97 -12.44 -2.68 -4.13
CA PRO A 97 -11.47 -1.63 -3.81
C PRO A 97 -12.12 -0.40 -3.17
N GLU A 98 -13.36 -0.06 -3.53
CA GLU A 98 -14.06 1.11 -2.97
C GLU A 98 -14.38 0.89 -1.49
N GLN A 99 -14.80 -0.33 -1.14
CA GLN A 99 -15.02 -0.73 0.24
C GLN A 99 -13.73 -0.57 1.06
N TYR A 100 -12.58 -1.03 0.54
CA TYR A 100 -11.29 -0.91 1.22
C TYR A 100 -10.92 0.55 1.50
N ARG A 101 -11.03 1.43 0.49
CA ARG A 101 -10.70 2.85 0.62
C ARG A 101 -11.64 3.56 1.59
N THR A 102 -12.95 3.31 1.47
CA THR A 102 -13.98 3.94 2.31
C THR A 102 -13.84 3.52 3.77
N ASP A 103 -13.68 2.23 4.04
CA ASP A 103 -13.54 1.72 5.40
C ASP A 103 -12.22 2.16 6.03
N ALA A 104 -11.12 2.17 5.26
CA ALA A 104 -9.85 2.69 5.73
C ALA A 104 -9.97 4.16 6.16
N LEU A 105 -10.50 5.03 5.27
CA LEU A 105 -10.69 6.46 5.56
C LEU A 105 -11.56 6.68 6.81
N LYS A 106 -12.67 5.94 6.92
CA LYS A 106 -13.56 6.01 8.09
C LYS A 106 -12.84 5.68 9.39
N LEU A 107 -12.02 4.63 9.40
CA LEU A 107 -11.23 4.26 10.57
C LEU A 107 -10.13 5.28 10.87
N GLU A 108 -9.52 5.87 9.84
CA GLU A 108 -8.51 6.93 10.02
C GLU A 108 -9.12 8.18 10.65
N GLU A 109 -10.25 8.67 10.12
CA GLU A 109 -10.96 9.83 10.66
C GLU A 109 -11.43 9.58 12.10
N TRP A 110 -11.97 8.40 12.38
CA TRP A 110 -12.31 8.01 13.73
C TRP A 110 -11.07 8.03 14.64
N ALA A 111 -9.98 7.38 14.26
CA ALA A 111 -8.76 7.31 15.06
C ALA A 111 -8.16 8.70 15.36
N CYS A 112 -8.12 9.60 14.37
CA CYS A 112 -7.66 10.98 14.51
C CYS A 112 -8.47 11.79 15.54
N SER A 113 -9.73 11.41 15.79
CA SER A 113 -10.58 12.05 16.79
C SER A 113 -10.52 11.39 18.17
N GLN A 114 -9.74 10.31 18.33
CA GLN A 114 -9.60 9.59 19.59
C GLN A 114 -8.41 10.06 20.43
N THR A 115 -8.54 9.89 21.74
CA THR A 115 -7.44 9.83 22.72
C THR A 115 -7.13 8.39 23.10
N SER A 116 -5.98 8.16 23.75
CA SER A 116 -5.58 6.85 24.29
C SER A 116 -6.66 6.15 25.14
N SER A 117 -7.43 6.89 25.95
CA SER A 117 -8.51 6.32 26.76
C SER A 117 -9.72 5.98 25.91
N SER A 118 -10.18 6.94 25.09
CA SER A 118 -11.38 6.79 24.28
C SER A 118 -11.25 5.66 23.24
N LEU A 119 -10.04 5.42 22.74
CA LEU A 119 -9.73 4.36 21.79
C LEU A 119 -9.89 2.97 22.41
N VAL A 120 -9.46 2.77 23.67
CA VAL A 120 -9.59 1.47 24.36
C VAL A 120 -10.96 1.27 25.00
N GLU A 121 -11.69 2.36 25.23
CA GLU A 121 -13.06 2.37 25.73
C GLU A 121 -14.12 2.21 24.62
N PHE A 122 -13.73 1.87 23.39
CA PHE A 122 -14.68 1.56 22.30
C PHE A 122 -15.80 0.56 22.70
N PRO A 123 -15.61 -0.44 23.58
CA PRO A 123 -16.68 -1.37 23.93
C PRO A 123 -17.87 -0.73 24.67
N SER A 124 -17.64 0.37 25.39
CA SER A 124 -18.68 1.09 26.15
C SER A 124 -19.30 2.26 25.38
N ARG A 125 -18.87 2.48 24.14
CA ARG A 125 -19.28 3.61 23.30
C ARG A 125 -20.08 3.15 22.10
N ASP A 126 -20.92 4.02 21.57
CA ASP A 126 -21.72 3.73 20.39
C ASP A 126 -21.33 4.64 19.24
N GLY A 127 -21.23 4.04 18.06
CA GLY A 127 -20.77 4.67 16.83
C GLY A 127 -20.50 3.60 15.78
N GLU A 128 -20.32 4.03 14.53
CA GLU A 128 -20.15 3.10 13.42
C GLU A 128 -18.84 2.30 13.55
N VAL A 129 -17.72 2.97 13.87
CA VAL A 129 -16.42 2.31 14.04
C VAL A 129 -16.40 1.49 15.33
N GLU A 130 -17.01 1.98 16.41
CA GLU A 130 -17.17 1.22 17.64
C GLU A 130 -17.93 -0.10 17.39
N ALA A 131 -19.00 -0.07 16.59
CA ALA A 131 -19.74 -1.28 16.20
C ALA A 131 -18.88 -2.26 15.40
N ILE A 132 -18.05 -1.77 14.48
CA ILE A 132 -17.08 -2.59 13.74
C ILE A 132 -16.08 -3.26 14.70
N LEU A 133 -15.51 -2.50 15.64
CA LEU A 133 -14.55 -3.03 16.61
C LEU A 133 -15.20 -4.03 17.57
N LYS A 134 -16.47 -3.82 17.97
CA LYS A 134 -17.25 -4.76 18.77
C LYS A 134 -17.50 -6.09 18.04
N ASP A 135 -17.87 -6.05 16.75
CA ASP A 135 -18.02 -7.29 15.93
C ASP A 135 -16.69 -8.05 15.84
N ILE A 136 -15.58 -7.34 15.65
CA ILE A 136 -14.24 -7.96 15.64
C ILE A 136 -13.95 -8.60 17.00
N ALA A 137 -14.20 -7.89 18.11
CA ALA A 137 -13.96 -8.37 19.46
C ALA A 137 -14.78 -9.62 19.79
N GLU A 138 -16.05 -9.65 19.40
CA GLU A 138 -16.93 -10.81 19.59
C GLU A 138 -16.43 -12.01 18.79
N ARG A 139 -16.05 -11.80 17.52
CA ARG A 139 -15.50 -12.88 16.68
C ARG A 139 -14.18 -13.42 17.20
N ALA A 140 -13.31 -12.55 17.71
CA ALA A 140 -12.02 -12.93 18.26
C ALA A 140 -12.14 -13.64 19.62
N GLY A 141 -13.14 -13.29 20.43
CA GLY A 141 -13.42 -13.92 21.73
C GLY A 141 -14.28 -15.20 21.65
N GLY A 142 -14.96 -15.44 20.53
CA GLY A 142 -15.83 -16.59 20.33
C GLY A 142 -15.10 -17.92 20.11
N LYS A 143 -15.87 -19.01 20.02
CA LYS A 143 -15.36 -20.36 19.65
C LYS A 143 -15.02 -20.49 18.16
N GLY A 144 -15.32 -19.46 17.38
CA GLY A 144 -14.97 -19.39 15.96
C GLY A 144 -13.48 -19.11 15.78
N SER A 145 -12.97 -19.46 14.61
CA SER A 145 -11.61 -19.11 14.19
C SER A 145 -11.60 -17.69 13.63
N PHE A 146 -11.11 -16.71 14.39
CA PHE A 146 -10.79 -15.39 13.88
C PHE A 146 -9.53 -15.45 12.99
N SER A 147 -9.63 -14.95 11.76
CA SER A 147 -8.52 -14.94 10.82
C SER A 147 -7.59 -13.76 11.05
N TYR A 148 -6.82 -13.85 12.13
CA TYR A 148 -5.76 -12.89 12.38
C TYR A 148 -4.77 -12.87 11.20
N SER A 149 -4.37 -11.67 10.78
CA SER A 149 -3.42 -11.47 9.71
C SER A 149 -2.42 -10.38 10.06
N ARG A 150 -1.36 -10.31 9.26
CA ARG A 150 -0.36 -9.25 9.38
C ARG A 150 -0.94 -7.86 9.10
N PHE A 151 -1.81 -7.73 8.09
CA PHE A 151 -2.45 -6.46 7.78
C PHE A 151 -3.38 -6.02 8.92
N PHE A 152 -4.05 -6.95 9.60
CA PHE A 152 -4.80 -6.61 10.81
C PHE A 152 -3.90 -5.98 11.89
N ALA A 153 -2.70 -6.54 12.10
CA ALA A 153 -1.72 -5.96 13.02
C ALA A 153 -1.35 -4.52 12.61
N VAL A 154 -1.05 -4.30 11.32
CA VAL A 154 -0.74 -2.97 10.78
C VAL A 154 -1.89 -2.00 11.00
N GLY A 155 -3.14 -2.43 10.77
CA GLY A 155 -4.34 -1.64 11.04
C GLY A 155 -4.44 -1.21 12.49
N LEU A 156 -4.19 -2.11 13.45
CA LEU A 156 -4.15 -1.75 14.87
C LEU A 156 -3.08 -0.71 15.19
N PHE A 157 -1.89 -0.84 14.62
CA PHE A 157 -0.84 0.16 14.80
C PHE A 157 -1.21 1.49 14.17
N ARG A 158 -1.85 1.47 13.00
CA ARG A 158 -2.31 2.68 12.33
C ARG A 158 -3.34 3.44 13.16
N LEU A 159 -4.29 2.73 13.79
CA LEU A 159 -5.24 3.34 14.73
C LEU A 159 -4.53 4.02 15.91
N LEU A 160 -3.54 3.34 16.51
CA LEU A 160 -2.77 3.89 17.63
C LEU A 160 -1.91 5.09 17.22
N GLU A 161 -1.28 5.02 16.04
CA GLU A 161 -0.48 6.10 15.48
C GLU A 161 -1.33 7.37 15.28
N LEU A 162 -2.50 7.23 14.64
CA LEU A 162 -3.40 8.36 14.36
C LEU A 162 -4.01 8.98 15.61
N ALA A 163 -4.27 8.17 16.65
CA ALA A 163 -4.73 8.64 17.96
C ALA A 163 -3.58 9.19 18.85
N ASN A 164 -2.34 9.24 18.35
CA ASN A 164 -1.14 9.57 19.11
C ASN A 164 -1.00 8.75 20.42
N ALA A 165 -1.37 7.48 20.37
CA ALA A 165 -1.53 6.58 21.50
C ALA A 165 -0.53 5.42 21.45
N THR A 166 0.74 5.74 21.20
CA THR A 166 1.80 4.75 20.89
C THR A 166 2.42 4.07 22.12
N GLU A 167 1.90 4.34 23.33
CA GLU A 167 2.37 3.71 24.56
C GLU A 167 2.08 2.20 24.58
N PRO A 168 3.03 1.35 25.01
CA PRO A 168 2.84 -0.11 25.05
C PRO A 168 1.64 -0.57 25.89
N THR A 169 1.28 0.20 26.91
CA THR A 169 0.14 -0.05 27.81
C THR A 169 -1.20 0.13 27.09
N VAL A 170 -1.29 1.05 26.13
CA VAL A 170 -2.51 1.29 25.34
C VAL A 170 -2.72 0.16 24.35
N LEU A 171 -1.66 -0.29 23.67
CA LEU A 171 -1.72 -1.47 22.80
C LEU A 171 -2.20 -2.71 23.56
N GLU A 172 -1.72 -2.91 24.79
CA GLU A 172 -2.14 -4.03 25.63
C GLU A 172 -3.62 -3.98 25.97
N LYS A 173 -4.12 -2.81 26.38
CA LYS A 173 -5.55 -2.60 26.66
C LYS A 173 -6.41 -2.77 25.41
N LEU A 174 -5.97 -2.26 24.27
CA LEU A 174 -6.67 -2.41 22.99
C LEU A 174 -6.75 -3.89 22.57
N CYS A 175 -5.64 -4.63 22.66
CA CYS A 175 -5.61 -6.05 22.37
C CYS A 175 -6.56 -6.83 23.30
N ALA A 176 -6.57 -6.50 24.60
CA ALA A 176 -7.48 -7.11 25.56
C ALA A 176 -8.95 -6.83 25.22
N ALA A 177 -9.30 -5.57 24.91
CA ALA A 177 -10.65 -5.17 24.52
C ALA A 177 -11.12 -5.86 23.23
N LEU A 178 -10.21 -6.12 22.29
CA LEU A 178 -10.49 -6.84 21.04
C LEU A 178 -10.42 -8.37 21.17
N ASN A 179 -10.09 -8.93 22.34
CA ASN A 179 -9.81 -10.36 22.52
C ASN A 179 -8.70 -10.90 21.58
N ILE A 180 -7.69 -10.07 21.27
CA ILE A 180 -6.56 -10.43 20.39
C ILE A 180 -5.32 -10.76 21.22
N ASN A 181 -4.61 -11.81 20.82
CA ASN A 181 -3.36 -12.19 21.48
C ASN A 181 -2.26 -11.15 21.20
N LYS A 182 -1.88 -10.37 22.22
CA LYS A 182 -0.80 -9.37 22.14
C LYS A 182 0.52 -9.93 21.60
N ARG A 183 0.92 -11.15 21.99
CA ARG A 183 2.17 -11.76 21.49
C ARG A 183 2.13 -11.98 19.98
N SER A 184 0.97 -12.27 19.39
CA SER A 184 0.83 -12.37 17.95
C SER A 184 1.03 -11.00 17.28
N VAL A 185 0.51 -9.94 17.91
CA VAL A 185 0.69 -8.55 17.45
C VAL A 185 2.16 -8.12 17.54
N ASP A 186 2.82 -8.36 18.67
CA ASP A 186 4.24 -8.02 18.88
C ASP A 186 5.16 -8.72 17.86
N ARG A 187 4.94 -10.02 17.59
CA ARG A 187 5.72 -10.75 16.57
C ARG A 187 5.55 -10.18 15.17
N ASN A 188 4.36 -9.68 14.83
CA ASN A 188 4.12 -9.09 13.51
C ASN A 188 4.73 -7.69 13.39
N LEU A 189 4.94 -7.00 14.52
CA LEU A 189 5.53 -5.67 14.60
C LEU A 189 7.00 -5.67 14.13
N ASP A 190 7.81 -6.62 14.63
CA ASP A 190 9.23 -6.73 14.22
C ASP A 190 9.36 -7.04 12.74
N VAL A 191 8.50 -7.94 12.25
CA VAL A 191 8.51 -8.28 10.84
C VAL A 191 7.98 -7.11 10.01
N TYR A 192 7.01 -6.31 10.48
CA TYR A 192 6.50 -5.13 9.80
C TYR A 192 7.55 -4.03 9.70
N ARG A 193 8.29 -3.76 10.78
CA ARG A 193 9.46 -2.88 10.76
C ARG A 193 10.49 -3.33 9.72
N ASN A 194 10.73 -4.63 9.61
CA ASN A 194 11.62 -5.17 8.58
C ASN A 194 11.08 -4.97 7.15
N LEU A 195 9.76 -5.08 6.94
CA LEU A 195 9.13 -4.78 5.66
C LEU A 195 9.26 -3.28 5.33
N LEU A 196 8.96 -2.40 6.28
CA LEU A 196 9.14 -0.95 6.14
C LEU A 196 10.58 -0.58 5.83
N SER A 197 11.57 -1.19 6.50
CA SER A 197 12.98 -0.94 6.23
C SER A 197 13.36 -1.32 4.79
N LYS A 198 12.87 -2.46 4.28
CA LYS A 198 13.05 -2.84 2.86
C LYS A 198 12.37 -1.86 1.90
N LEU A 199 11.19 -1.35 2.28
CA LEU A 199 10.46 -0.36 1.49
C LEU A 199 11.23 0.96 1.40
N VAL A 200 11.78 1.45 2.51
CA VAL A 200 12.62 2.66 2.53
C VAL A 200 13.82 2.49 1.61
N GLN A 201 14.52 1.35 1.67
CA GLN A 201 15.64 1.06 0.78
C GLN A 201 15.22 1.04 -0.70
N ALA A 202 14.09 0.40 -1.04
CA ALA A 202 13.57 0.38 -2.40
C ALA A 202 13.20 1.78 -2.91
N LYS A 203 12.64 2.63 -2.04
CA LYS A 203 12.31 4.03 -2.34
C LYS A 203 13.54 4.89 -2.59
N GLU A 204 14.60 4.72 -1.81
CA GLU A 204 15.86 5.46 -2.02
C GLU A 204 16.44 5.14 -3.40
N LEU A 205 16.46 3.86 -3.79
CA LEU A 205 16.88 3.43 -5.12
C LEU A 205 15.99 3.99 -6.24
N LEU A 206 14.68 4.02 -6.01
CA LEU A 206 13.71 4.60 -6.95
C LEU A 206 13.96 6.11 -7.12
N LYS A 207 14.14 6.84 -6.02
CA LYS A 207 14.42 8.28 -6.03
C LYS A 207 15.71 8.58 -6.79
N GLU A 208 16.79 7.86 -6.49
CA GLU A 208 18.06 7.98 -7.23
C GLU A 208 17.88 7.73 -8.73
N TYR A 209 17.07 6.74 -9.10
CA TYR A 209 16.78 6.45 -10.50
C TYR A 209 16.01 7.60 -11.17
N VAL A 210 14.93 8.08 -10.55
CA VAL A 210 14.12 9.19 -11.07
C VAL A 210 14.97 10.46 -11.22
N ASP A 211 15.81 10.77 -10.23
CA ASP A 211 16.71 11.93 -10.27
C ASP A 211 17.75 11.78 -11.40
N ARG A 212 18.30 10.57 -11.60
CA ARG A 212 19.20 10.28 -12.73
C ARG A 212 18.51 10.44 -14.08
N GLU A 213 17.28 9.95 -14.24
CA GLU A 213 16.55 10.06 -15.50
C GLU A 213 16.10 11.50 -15.79
N LYS A 214 15.71 12.27 -14.77
CA LYS A 214 15.46 13.72 -14.90
C LYS A 214 16.71 14.44 -15.39
N LYS A 215 17.86 14.19 -14.75
CA LYS A 215 19.14 14.79 -15.16
C LYS A 215 19.52 14.44 -16.60
N LYS A 216 19.38 13.17 -17.02
CA LYS A 216 19.64 12.77 -18.41
C LYS A 216 18.69 13.44 -19.40
N ARG A 217 17.42 13.64 -19.04
CA ARG A 217 16.45 14.36 -19.89
C ARG A 217 16.80 15.83 -20.01
N GLU A 218 17.18 16.47 -18.92
CA GLU A 218 17.67 17.86 -18.89
C GLU A 218 18.91 18.01 -19.79
N GLU A 219 19.94 17.17 -19.61
CA GLU A 219 21.16 17.17 -20.42
C GLU A 219 20.88 16.97 -21.93
N ARG A 220 19.95 16.07 -22.29
CA ARG A 220 19.52 15.89 -23.68
C ARG A 220 18.80 17.12 -24.24
N SER A 221 17.96 17.77 -23.44
CA SER A 221 17.26 18.99 -23.84
C SER A 221 18.20 20.19 -23.99
N GLU A 222 19.21 20.31 -23.13
CA GLU A 222 20.26 21.32 -23.20
C GLU A 222 21.16 21.10 -24.42
N THR A 223 21.54 19.85 -24.68
CA THR A 223 22.33 19.49 -25.86
C THR A 223 21.55 19.75 -27.15
N GLN A 224 20.25 19.45 -27.19
CA GLN A 224 19.39 19.78 -28.34
C GLN A 224 19.27 21.30 -28.54
N LYS A 225 19.04 22.07 -27.48
CA LYS A 225 19.01 23.54 -27.56
C LYS A 225 20.35 24.11 -28.01
N ALA A 226 21.48 23.60 -27.50
CA ALA A 226 22.81 24.01 -27.92
C ALA A 226 23.06 23.70 -29.40
N ASN A 227 22.66 22.51 -29.86
CA ASN A 227 22.77 22.12 -31.27
C ASN A 227 21.87 22.96 -32.20
N GLU A 228 20.67 23.35 -31.76
CA GLU A 228 19.79 24.26 -32.51
C GLU A 228 20.36 25.68 -32.58
N VAL A 229 20.92 26.20 -31.49
CA VAL A 229 21.59 27.52 -31.47
C VAL A 229 22.79 27.52 -32.40
N VAL A 230 23.64 26.49 -32.37
CA VAL A 230 24.79 26.35 -33.28
C VAL A 230 24.35 26.29 -34.74
N LYS A 231 23.27 25.55 -35.05
CA LYS A 231 22.72 25.46 -36.41
C LYS A 231 22.18 26.80 -36.91
N ASN A 232 21.50 27.57 -36.06
CA ASN A 232 20.99 28.89 -36.42
C ASN A 232 22.13 29.90 -36.66
N CYS A 233 23.16 29.91 -35.81
CA CYS A 233 24.34 30.75 -36.03
C CYS A 233 25.08 30.40 -37.33
N LEU A 234 25.26 29.11 -37.64
CA LEU A 234 25.92 28.67 -38.88
C LEU A 234 25.08 28.98 -40.13
N GLY A 235 23.76 28.90 -40.04
CA GLY A 235 22.85 29.30 -41.12
C GLY A 235 22.86 30.80 -41.41
N GLU A 236 23.02 31.64 -40.38
CA GLU A 236 23.19 33.09 -40.55
C GLU A 236 24.54 33.46 -41.17
N TYR A 237 25.64 32.78 -40.80
CA TYR A 237 26.94 32.99 -41.45
C TYR A 237 26.95 32.65 -42.94
N GLN A 238 26.10 31.72 -43.39
CA GLN A 238 26.01 31.33 -44.79
C GLN A 238 25.23 32.33 -45.65
N TYR A 239 24.42 33.20 -45.04
CA TYR A 239 23.68 34.28 -45.71
C TYR A 239 24.45 35.61 -45.79
N VAL A 240 25.51 35.78 -45.00
CA VAL A 240 26.31 37.03 -44.94
C VAL A 240 27.50 37.01 -45.92
N ILE A 241 27.79 35.87 -46.55
CA ILE A 241 28.92 35.69 -47.50
C ILE A 241 28.44 35.58 -48.97
N GLN A 242 27.23 36.08 -49.30
CA GLN A 242 26.76 36.19 -50.69
C GLN A 242 26.63 37.64 -51.15
#